data_AF-A0AAD7V889-F1
#
_entry.id   AF-A0AAD7V889-F1
#
_cell.length_a   1.000
_cell.length_b   1.000
_cell.length_c   1.000
_cell.angle_alpha   90.00
_cell.angle_beta   90.00
_cell.angle_gamma   90.00
#
_symmetry.space_group_name_H-M   'P 1'
#
loop_
_entity.id
_entity.type
_entity.pdbx_description
1 polymer ?
#
loop_
_entity_poly.entity_id
_entity_poly.type
_entity_poly.pdbx_seq_one_letter_code
_entity_poly.pdbx_strand_id
1 'polypeptide(L)'
;MSIIDNLKEHINHSLVFRIINIIVACFMVIGGVCVILTGGFPQFIRGIYCIVFGVMVFVFEFRLPSIITQHVSYMFSFLGRGLFYIFIGCIILNYIPLAIASGVIVAVCGVAFCILQFVPGVEPPSNMKRQALDDSMDSHAGGGRAAQWAEQNYDNTANVEHGTNSVV
;
A
#
# COMPACT_ATOMS: atom_id res chain seq x y z
N MET A 1 7.00 -31.70 2.13
CA MET A 1 7.53 -30.77 3.14
C MET A 1 8.21 -29.58 2.46
N SER A 2 7.52 -28.93 1.52
CA SER A 2 8.03 -27.70 0.88
C SER A 2 6.91 -26.77 0.44
N ILE A 3 5.78 -27.29 -0.05
CA ILE A 3 4.63 -26.45 -0.46
C ILE A 3 3.82 -25.96 0.75
N ILE A 4 3.59 -26.82 1.75
CA ILE A 4 2.88 -26.44 2.97
C ILE A 4 3.72 -25.50 3.82
N ASP A 5 5.04 -25.67 3.87
CA ASP A 5 5.94 -24.79 4.62
C ASP A 5 6.05 -23.41 3.96
N ASN A 6 6.18 -23.32 2.62
CA ASN A 6 6.15 -22.05 1.88
C ASN A 6 4.78 -21.34 1.97
N LEU A 7 3.66 -22.09 1.91
CA LEU A 7 2.32 -21.51 2.06
C LEU A 7 2.08 -21.03 3.50
N LYS A 8 2.59 -21.75 4.51
CA LYS A 8 2.55 -21.33 5.91
C LYS A 8 3.39 -20.06 6.06
N GLU A 9 4.60 -20.01 5.51
CA GLU A 9 5.51 -18.87 5.61
C GLU A 9 4.91 -17.58 5.02
N HIS A 10 4.32 -17.62 3.82
CA HIS A 10 3.65 -16.44 3.24
C HIS A 10 2.37 -16.02 3.99
N ILE A 11 1.57 -16.96 4.48
CA ILE A 11 0.36 -16.67 5.27
C ILE A 11 0.74 -16.14 6.67
N ASN A 12 1.85 -16.60 7.25
CA ASN A 12 2.27 -16.19 8.59
C ASN A 12 2.67 -14.71 8.65
N HIS A 13 3.45 -14.19 7.70
CA HIS A 13 3.92 -12.80 7.79
C HIS A 13 2.78 -11.78 7.66
N SER A 14 1.93 -11.91 6.66
CA SER A 14 0.81 -10.98 6.46
C SER A 14 -0.22 -11.04 7.60
N LEU A 15 -0.51 -12.23 8.14
CA LEU A 15 -1.40 -12.38 9.29
C LEU A 15 -0.78 -11.84 10.58
N VAL A 16 0.53 -12.04 10.80
CA VAL A 16 1.22 -11.51 11.98
C VAL A 16 1.21 -9.98 11.96
N PHE A 17 1.50 -9.33 10.83
CA PHE A 17 1.42 -7.87 10.73
C PHE A 17 0.01 -7.34 10.95
N ARG A 18 -1.00 -8.04 10.43
CA ARG A 18 -2.43 -7.74 10.65
C ARG A 18 -2.80 -7.81 12.12
N ILE A 19 -2.41 -8.88 12.80
CA ILE A 19 -2.71 -9.09 14.22
C ILE A 19 -2.02 -8.01 15.06
N ILE A 20 -0.75 -7.70 14.78
CA ILE A 20 -0.01 -6.64 15.48
C ILE A 20 -0.71 -5.28 15.29
N ASN A 21 -1.14 -4.93 14.08
CA ASN A 21 -1.85 -3.67 13.83
C ASN A 21 -3.17 -3.59 14.58
N ILE A 22 -3.93 -4.69 14.67
CA ILE A 22 -5.17 -4.74 15.45
C ILE A 22 -4.88 -4.54 16.94
N ILE A 23 -3.84 -5.20 17.46
CA ILE A 23 -3.42 -5.04 18.86
C ILE A 23 -3.06 -3.57 19.13
N VAL A 24 -2.24 -2.95 18.28
CA VAL A 24 -1.85 -1.54 18.39
C VAL A 24 -3.08 -0.63 18.36
N ALA A 25 -4.02 -0.86 17.44
CA ALA A 25 -5.27 -0.10 17.35
C ALA A 25 -6.11 -0.19 18.62
N CYS A 26 -6.24 -1.39 19.20
CA CYS A 26 -6.94 -1.59 20.48
C CYS A 26 -6.26 -0.80 21.62
N PHE A 27 -4.93 -0.86 21.72
CA PHE A 27 -4.19 -0.10 22.73
C PHE A 27 -4.31 1.42 22.54
N MET A 28 -4.37 1.92 21.30
CA MET A 28 -4.63 3.33 21.02
C MET A 28 -6.01 3.78 21.50
N VAL A 29 -7.05 2.98 21.26
CA VAL A 29 -8.41 3.30 21.71
C VAL A 29 -8.51 3.24 23.24
N ILE A 30 -7.97 2.20 23.86
CA ILE A 30 -7.96 2.05 25.33
C ILE A 30 -7.17 3.19 25.98
N GLY A 31 -5.97 3.49 25.49
CA GLY A 31 -5.14 4.59 25.96
C GLY A 31 -5.83 5.95 25.79
N GLY A 32 -6.47 6.18 24.63
CA GLY A 32 -7.26 7.39 24.36
C GLY A 32 -8.42 7.57 25.34
N VAL A 33 -9.20 6.51 25.60
CA VAL A 33 -10.30 6.55 26.57
C VAL A 33 -9.77 6.84 27.99
N CYS A 34 -8.68 6.21 28.41
CA CYS A 34 -8.06 6.50 29.72
C CYS A 34 -7.60 7.96 29.85
N VAL A 35 -7.05 8.55 28.78
CA VAL A 35 -6.63 9.96 28.75
C VAL A 35 -7.83 10.91 28.87
N ILE A 36 -8.96 10.59 28.23
CA ILE A 36 -10.21 11.38 28.34
C ILE A 36 -10.76 11.35 29.76
N LEU A 37 -10.82 10.17 30.38
CA LEU A 37 -11.49 9.99 31.67
C LEU A 37 -10.77 10.66 32.85
N THR A 38 -9.51 11.04 32.67
CA THR A 38 -8.67 11.47 33.80
C THR A 38 -8.28 12.94 33.73
N GLY A 39 -8.40 13.59 32.56
CA GLY A 39 -7.85 14.93 32.35
C GLY A 39 -8.88 15.98 31.93
N GLY A 40 -8.48 17.25 32.06
CA GLY A 40 -9.29 18.40 31.63
C GLY A 40 -9.31 18.58 30.10
N PHE A 41 -9.75 19.76 29.65
CA PHE A 41 -9.95 20.09 28.24
C PHE A 41 -8.77 19.73 27.29
N PRO A 42 -7.48 19.93 27.67
CA PRO A 42 -6.36 19.55 26.80
C PRO A 42 -6.16 18.03 26.64
N GLN A 43 -6.49 17.24 27.66
CA GLN A 43 -6.43 15.78 27.62
C GLN A 43 -7.62 15.21 26.85
N PHE A 44 -8.79 15.84 26.97
CA PHE A 44 -9.97 15.48 26.18
C PHE A 44 -9.67 15.52 24.67
N ILE A 45 -9.07 16.61 24.19
CA ILE A 45 -8.69 16.77 22.79
C ILE A 45 -7.70 15.69 22.35
N ARG A 46 -6.64 15.45 23.14
CA ARG A 46 -5.63 14.41 22.85
C ARG A 46 -6.23 13.01 22.77
N GLY A 47 -7.14 12.70 23.69
CA GLY A 47 -7.82 11.41 23.71
C GLY A 47 -8.74 11.21 22.51
N ILE A 48 -9.45 12.26 22.07
CA ILE A 48 -10.26 12.20 20.83
C ILE A 48 -9.38 11.87 19.62
N TYR A 49 -8.21 12.52 19.51
CA TYR A 49 -7.28 12.24 18.42
C TYR A 49 -6.83 10.77 18.47
N CYS A 50 -6.47 10.25 19.63
CA CYS A 50 -6.06 8.84 19.77
C CYS A 50 -7.16 7.86 19.37
N ILE A 51 -8.42 8.12 19.73
CA ILE A 51 -9.54 7.25 19.36
C ILE A 51 -9.80 7.29 17.85
N VAL A 52 -9.87 8.49 17.25
CA VAL A 52 -10.08 8.63 15.80
C VAL A 52 -8.96 7.95 15.02
N PHE A 53 -7.72 8.17 15.42
CA PHE A 53 -6.56 7.55 14.79
C PHE A 53 -6.50 6.03 15.00
N GLY A 54 -6.84 5.53 16.19
CA GLY A 54 -6.92 4.09 16.47
C GLY A 54 -8.00 3.40 15.62
N VAL A 55 -9.17 4.03 15.47
CA VAL A 55 -10.24 3.54 14.59
C VAL A 55 -9.80 3.56 13.12
N MET A 56 -9.07 4.58 12.68
CA MET A 56 -8.51 4.62 11.31
C MET A 56 -7.54 3.46 11.06
N VAL A 57 -6.64 3.17 12.00
CA VAL A 57 -5.72 2.01 11.90
C VAL A 57 -6.48 0.70 11.84
N PHE A 58 -7.52 0.54 12.67
CA PHE A 58 -8.39 -0.63 12.66
C PHE A 58 -9.09 -0.79 11.31
N VAL A 59 -9.70 0.28 10.77
CA VAL A 59 -10.40 0.25 9.48
C VAL A 59 -9.45 -0.07 8.32
N PHE A 60 -8.22 0.46 8.33
CA PHE A 60 -7.21 0.16 7.31
C PHE A 60 -6.76 -1.29 7.30
N GLU A 61 -6.98 -2.03 8.39
CA GLU A 61 -6.68 -3.45 8.43
C GLU A 61 -7.81 -4.31 7.81
N PHE A 62 -9.08 -3.91 7.99
CA PHE A 62 -10.22 -4.61 7.38
C PHE A 62 -10.46 -4.22 5.92
N ARG A 63 -10.07 -3.00 5.55
CA ARG A 63 -10.15 -2.49 4.19
C ARG A 63 -8.73 -2.40 3.62
N LEU A 64 -8.31 -3.46 2.92
CA LEU A 64 -7.23 -3.40 1.92
C LEU A 64 -7.81 -3.25 0.48
N PRO A 65 -8.66 -2.25 0.14
CA PRO A 65 -9.06 -2.08 -1.24
C PRO A 65 -7.88 -1.48 -2.00
N SER A 66 -7.42 -2.20 -3.02
CA SER A 66 -6.39 -1.80 -3.99
C SER A 66 -6.70 -0.51 -4.77
N ILE A 67 -7.79 0.20 -4.47
CA ILE A 67 -8.29 1.37 -5.20
C ILE A 67 -7.68 2.70 -4.73
N ILE A 68 -7.09 2.76 -3.53
CA ILE A 68 -6.53 3.98 -2.92
C ILE A 68 -4.99 4.01 -2.97
N THR A 69 -4.38 3.12 -3.75
CA THR A 69 -2.92 2.99 -3.88
C THR A 69 -2.26 4.18 -4.57
N GLN A 70 -3.04 5.05 -5.22
CA GLN A 70 -2.54 6.16 -6.02
C GLN A 70 -2.24 7.45 -5.21
N HIS A 71 -2.84 7.64 -4.02
CA HIS A 71 -2.62 8.84 -3.18
C HIS A 71 -2.07 8.55 -1.78
N VAL A 72 -1.92 7.27 -1.40
CA VAL A 72 -1.59 6.84 -0.02
C VAL A 72 -0.24 6.11 0.06
N SER A 73 0.65 6.30 -0.92
CA SER A 73 1.97 5.66 -0.96
C SER A 73 2.81 5.85 0.31
N TYR A 74 2.54 6.91 1.08
CA TYR A 74 3.19 7.18 2.38
C TYR A 74 2.62 6.37 3.55
N MET A 75 1.30 6.17 3.63
CA MET A 75 0.62 5.44 4.73
C MET A 75 0.60 3.92 4.51
N PHE A 76 0.90 3.48 3.28
CA PHE A 76 1.06 2.07 2.92
C PHE A 76 2.51 1.58 3.01
N SER A 77 3.47 2.48 3.25
CA SER A 77 4.86 2.13 3.56
C SER A 77 4.99 1.74 5.03
N PHE A 78 5.75 0.67 5.32
CA PHE A 78 6.04 0.24 6.69
C PHE A 78 6.65 1.37 7.54
N LEU A 79 7.45 2.25 6.92
CA LEU A 79 8.00 3.44 7.55
C LEU A 79 6.92 4.45 8.00
N GLY A 80 5.92 4.73 7.15
CA GLY A 80 4.87 5.70 7.46
C GLY A 80 3.98 5.25 8.63
N ARG A 81 3.70 3.94 8.72
CA ARG A 81 2.97 3.36 9.86
C ARG A 81 3.80 3.39 11.15
N GLY A 82 5.08 3.04 11.06
CA GLY A 82 5.99 3.09 12.21
C GLY A 82 6.11 4.50 12.80
N LEU A 83 6.34 5.50 11.95
CA LEU A 83 6.46 6.90 12.38
C LEU A 83 5.16 7.44 12.99
N PHE A 84 4.03 7.04 12.42
CA PHE A 84 2.71 7.37 12.93
C PHE A 84 2.44 6.75 14.32
N TYR A 85 2.80 5.49 14.53
CA TYR A 85 2.67 4.84 15.84
C TYR A 85 3.57 5.48 16.90
N ILE A 86 4.79 5.88 16.55
CA ILE A 86 5.66 6.65 17.45
C ILE A 86 5.00 7.97 17.84
N PHE A 87 4.46 8.71 16.85
CA PHE A 87 3.78 9.98 17.10
C PHE A 87 2.57 9.83 18.03
N ILE A 88 1.70 8.85 17.78
CA ILE A 88 0.53 8.60 18.63
C ILE A 88 0.93 8.10 20.02
N GLY A 89 1.94 7.23 20.13
CA GLY A 89 2.47 6.79 21.42
C GLY A 89 2.94 7.95 22.29
N CYS A 90 3.59 8.95 21.69
CA CYS A 90 3.97 10.19 22.37
C CYS A 90 2.77 11.06 22.77
N ILE A 91 1.69 11.09 21.98
CA ILE A 91 0.45 11.83 22.33
C ILE A 91 -0.29 11.18 23.50
N ILE A 92 -0.30 9.84 23.58
CA ILE A 92 -0.92 9.08 24.67
C ILE A 92 -0.12 9.24 25.97
N LEU A 93 1.20 9.46 25.87
CA LEU A 93 2.09 9.57 27.02
C LEU A 93 1.61 10.67 27.98
N ASN A 94 1.16 10.25 29.16
CA ASN A 94 0.59 11.09 30.20
C ASN A 94 1.00 10.54 31.57
N TYR A 95 0.75 11.29 32.65
CA TYR A 95 1.14 10.92 34.02
C TYR A 95 0.38 9.71 34.60
N ILE A 96 -0.51 9.09 33.83
CA ILE A 96 -1.35 7.98 34.27
C ILE A 96 -0.66 6.67 33.90
N PRO A 97 -0.52 5.71 34.83
CA PRO A 97 0.20 4.45 34.57
C PRO A 97 -0.41 3.61 33.44
N LEU A 98 -1.74 3.63 33.24
CA LEU A 98 -2.37 2.93 32.12
C LEU A 98 -2.10 3.61 30.77
N ALA A 99 -2.09 4.94 30.74
CA ALA A 99 -1.77 5.72 29.54
C ALA A 99 -0.27 5.61 29.21
N ILE A 100 0.61 5.64 30.21
CA ILE A 100 2.05 5.50 29.99
C ILE A 100 2.39 4.11 29.46
N ALA A 101 1.78 3.05 30.00
CA ALA A 101 2.01 1.68 29.52
C ALA A 101 1.53 1.51 28.07
N SER A 102 0.29 1.93 27.77
CA SER A 102 -0.24 1.85 26.41
C SER A 102 0.52 2.73 25.41
N GLY A 103 0.89 3.96 25.79
CA GLY A 103 1.69 4.86 24.96
C GLY A 103 3.08 4.32 24.65
N VAL A 104 3.77 3.76 25.65
CA VAL A 104 5.09 3.14 25.46
C VAL A 104 5.01 1.90 24.56
N ILE A 105 4.01 1.02 24.76
CA ILE A 105 3.82 -0.17 23.91
C ILE A 105 3.60 0.25 22.45
N VAL A 106 2.73 1.23 22.21
CA VAL A 106 2.43 1.75 20.86
C VAL A 106 3.68 2.39 20.23
N ALA A 107 4.44 3.18 20.99
CA ALA A 107 5.68 3.79 20.52
C ALA A 107 6.75 2.75 20.17
N VAL A 108 6.94 1.73 21.02
CA VAL A 108 7.89 0.62 20.78
C VAL A 108 7.50 -0.19 19.56
N CYS A 109 6.20 -0.49 19.38
CA CYS A 109 5.70 -1.11 18.15
C CYS A 109 6.05 -0.25 16.93
N GLY A 110 5.87 1.07 17.01
CA GLY A 110 6.26 1.99 15.94
C GLY A 110 7.74 1.94 15.59
N VAL A 111 8.63 1.87 16.59
CA VAL A 111 10.07 1.68 16.38
C VAL A 111 10.34 0.33 15.71
N ALA A 112 9.68 -0.75 16.13
CA ALA A 112 9.83 -2.06 15.50
C ALA A 112 9.41 -2.04 14.02
N PHE A 113 8.30 -1.37 13.68
CA PHE A 113 7.88 -1.16 12.30
C PHE A 113 8.88 -0.30 11.50
N CYS A 114 9.49 0.72 12.11
CA CYS A 114 10.56 1.49 11.48
C CYS A 114 11.83 0.66 11.25
N ILE A 115 12.17 -0.29 12.13
CA ILE A 115 13.33 -1.17 11.96
C ILE A 115 13.05 -2.21 10.86
N LEU A 116 11.84 -2.74 10.80
CA LEU A 116 11.40 -3.67 9.75
C LEU A 116 11.49 -3.07 8.33
N GLN A 117 11.48 -1.73 8.20
CA GLN A 117 11.76 -1.05 6.92
C GLN A 117 13.13 -1.40 6.33
N PHE A 118 14.11 -1.73 7.17
CA PHE A 118 15.48 -2.05 6.72
C PHE A 118 15.66 -3.53 6.36
N VAL A 119 14.65 -4.38 6.55
CA VAL A 119 14.66 -5.77 6.08
C VAL A 119 14.23 -5.79 4.61
N PRO A 120 15.14 -5.99 3.64
CA PRO A 120 14.81 -6.02 2.23
C PRO A 120 14.36 -7.45 1.88
N GLY A 121 13.14 -7.61 1.38
CA GLY A 121 12.62 -8.92 0.97
C GLY A 121 11.20 -8.92 0.40
N VAL A 122 10.50 -7.79 0.46
CA VAL A 122 9.23 -7.60 -0.25
C VAL A 122 9.54 -6.93 -1.57
N GLU A 123 9.60 -7.73 -2.64
CA GLU A 123 9.50 -7.21 -4.00
C GLU A 123 8.29 -6.28 -4.08
N PRO A 124 8.40 -5.09 -4.70
CA PRO A 124 7.25 -4.22 -4.91
C PRO A 124 6.25 -4.93 -5.84
N PRO A 125 5.07 -5.39 -5.37
CA PRO A 125 4.13 -6.06 -6.25
C PRO A 125 3.27 -5.00 -6.95
N SER A 126 3.31 -5.03 -8.28
CA SER A 126 2.33 -4.49 -9.24
C SER A 126 2.23 -2.98 -9.53
N ASN A 127 3.06 -2.09 -8.96
CA ASN A 127 3.13 -0.70 -9.47
C ASN A 127 4.06 -0.54 -10.68
N MET A 128 4.62 -1.63 -11.19
CA MET A 128 5.38 -1.66 -12.43
C MET A 128 4.75 -2.59 -13.44
N LYS A 129 3.46 -2.43 -13.76
CA LYS A 129 3.06 -2.72 -15.14
C LYS A 129 3.50 -1.54 -16.00
N ARG A 130 4.81 -1.44 -16.25
CA ARG A 130 5.32 -0.81 -17.49
C ARG A 130 4.67 -1.46 -18.72
N GLN A 131 4.19 -2.71 -18.57
CA GLN A 131 3.29 -3.38 -19.51
C GLN A 131 2.04 -2.56 -19.87
N ALA A 132 1.42 -1.72 -19.01
CA ALA A 132 0.26 -0.92 -19.47
C ALA A 132 0.65 0.25 -20.41
N LEU A 133 1.88 0.76 -20.29
CA LEU A 133 2.42 1.81 -21.15
C LEU A 133 3.00 1.22 -22.45
N ASP A 134 3.74 0.11 -22.34
CA ASP A 134 4.25 -0.62 -23.50
C ASP A 134 3.09 -1.30 -24.28
N ASP A 135 2.04 -1.83 -23.63
CA ASP A 135 0.84 -2.41 -24.29
C ASP A 135 0.02 -1.32 -25.03
N SER A 136 0.00 -0.07 -24.56
CA SER A 136 -0.71 1.03 -25.24
C SER A 136 0.13 1.70 -26.33
N MET A 137 1.46 1.69 -26.21
CA MET A 137 2.39 2.06 -27.28
C MET A 137 2.45 0.99 -28.39
N ASP A 138 2.40 -0.30 -28.04
CA ASP A 138 2.26 -1.41 -29.00
C ASP A 138 0.83 -1.48 -29.58
N SER A 139 -0.22 -1.06 -28.86
CA SER A 139 -1.56 -0.92 -29.43
C SER A 139 -1.73 0.33 -30.31
N HIS A 140 -0.81 1.32 -30.22
CA HIS A 140 -0.75 2.46 -31.14
C HIS A 140 0.28 2.27 -32.27
N ALA A 141 1.25 1.35 -32.12
CA ALA A 141 2.17 0.91 -33.16
C ALA A 141 1.63 -0.30 -33.95
N GLY A 142 0.71 -1.07 -33.37
CA GLY A 142 0.04 -2.22 -33.95
C GLY A 142 -1.24 -1.83 -34.67
N GLY A 143 -1.14 -1.59 -35.98
CA GLY A 143 -2.31 -1.59 -36.86
C GLY A 143 -3.14 -0.30 -36.88
N GLY A 144 -2.54 0.84 -36.51
CA GLY A 144 -3.15 2.14 -36.81
C GLY A 144 -3.38 2.29 -38.32
N ARG A 145 -4.42 3.03 -38.73
CA ARG A 145 -4.84 3.22 -40.14
C ARG A 145 -3.69 3.53 -41.13
N ALA A 146 -2.55 4.04 -40.65
CA ALA A 146 -1.32 4.23 -41.42
C ALA A 146 -0.62 2.92 -41.84
N ALA A 147 -0.57 1.90 -40.97
CA ALA A 147 -0.04 0.57 -41.31
C ALA A 147 -0.94 -0.11 -42.35
N GLN A 148 -2.26 -0.03 -42.17
CA GLN A 148 -3.23 -0.55 -43.15
C GLN A 148 -3.14 0.17 -44.50
N TRP A 149 -2.89 1.49 -44.52
CA TRP A 149 -2.68 2.26 -45.75
C TRP A 149 -1.33 1.94 -46.41
N ALA A 150 -0.28 1.65 -45.63
CA ALA A 150 1.00 1.22 -46.17
C ALA A 150 0.91 -0.18 -46.80
N GLU A 151 0.19 -1.11 -46.17
CA GLU A 151 -0.08 -2.46 -46.70
C GLU A 151 -0.95 -2.40 -47.97
N GLN A 152 -2.01 -1.59 -47.97
CA GLN A 152 -2.85 -1.37 -49.16
C GLN A 152 -2.10 -0.71 -50.32
N ASN A 153 -1.13 0.19 -50.04
CA ASN A 153 -0.32 0.78 -51.09
C ASN A 153 0.76 -0.18 -51.59
N TYR A 154 1.34 -1.01 -50.72
CA TYR A 154 2.33 -2.02 -51.11
C TYR A 154 1.71 -3.07 -52.04
N ASP A 155 0.52 -3.57 -51.71
CA ASP A 155 -0.23 -4.51 -52.56
C ASP A 155 -0.65 -3.88 -53.90
N ASN A 156 -1.03 -2.60 -53.91
CA ASN A 156 -1.31 -1.89 -55.16
C ASN A 156 -0.06 -1.71 -56.01
N THR A 157 1.12 -1.40 -55.44
CA THR A 157 2.36 -1.31 -56.21
C THR A 157 2.84 -2.67 -56.72
N ALA A 158 2.73 -3.74 -55.92
CA ALA A 158 3.10 -5.09 -56.33
C ALA A 158 2.19 -5.62 -57.44
N ASN A 159 0.89 -5.30 -57.41
CA ASN A 159 -0.05 -5.69 -58.46
C ASN A 159 0.14 -4.87 -59.76
N VAL A 160 0.63 -3.62 -59.65
CA VAL A 160 1.01 -2.81 -60.82
C VAL A 160 2.29 -3.33 -61.47
N GLU A 161 3.28 -3.78 -60.68
CA GLU A 161 4.52 -4.38 -61.20
C GLU A 161 4.31 -5.78 -61.79
N HIS A 162 3.40 -6.59 -61.23
CA HIS A 162 3.05 -7.90 -61.79
C HIS A 162 2.11 -7.82 -63.01
N GLY A 163 1.35 -6.72 -63.16
CA GLY A 163 0.49 -6.43 -64.31
C GLY A 163 1.23 -5.95 -65.56
N THR A 164 2.47 -5.45 -65.42
CA THR A 164 3.28 -4.98 -66.55
C THR A 164 4.08 -6.05 -67.30
N ASN A 165 4.08 -7.30 -66.85
CA ASN A 165 4.76 -8.41 -67.56
C ASN A 165 3.80 -9.30 -68.38
N SER A 166 2.77 -8.72 -69.00
CA SER A 166 1.96 -9.45 -70.01
C SER A 166 1.59 -8.66 -71.26
N VAL A 167 2.34 -7.60 -71.58
CA VAL A 167 2.34 -7.07 -72.95
C VAL A 167 3.73 -6.63 -73.37
N VAL A 168 4.26 -7.41 -74.31
CA VAL A 168 5.47 -7.28 -75.12
C VAL A 168 6.71 -8.01 -74.60
#